data_AF-A0A4R6FC39-F1
#
_entry.id   AF-A0A4R6FC39-F1
#
_cell.length_a   1.000
_cell.length_b   1.000
_cell.length_c   1.000
_cell.angle_alpha   90.00
_cell.angle_beta   90.00
_cell.angle_gamma   90.00
#
_symmetry.space_group_name_H-M   'P 1'
#
loop_
_entity.id
_entity.type
_entity.pdbx_description
1 polymer ?
#
loop_
_entity_poly.entity_id
_entity_poly.type
_entity_poly.pdbx_seq_one_letter_code
_entity_poly.pdbx_strand_id
1 'polypeptide(L)'
;MRRMVIATALAAGAMIAAPVSAQNSASSGAYASSALQRGDLVQAEMALEAQRRASPDMPEVLLNLATVFARTNRDARAVDMYRRVLAQDNVSMKLANGRTMDSHALARIGLASLNAAELTTASR
;
A
#
# COMPACT_ATOMS: atom_id res chain seq x y z
N MET A 1 14.42 -15.63 70.39
CA MET A 1 14.71 -16.41 69.16
C MET A 1 13.98 -15.72 68.00
N ARG A 2 14.61 -14.67 67.45
CA ARG A 2 15.09 -14.56 66.05
C ARG A 2 14.03 -14.83 64.98
N ARG A 3 13.44 -13.71 64.54
CA ARG A 3 12.55 -13.52 63.39
C ARG A 3 13.26 -13.97 62.10
N MET A 4 12.61 -14.83 61.32
CA MET A 4 13.09 -15.28 60.01
C MET A 4 12.91 -14.15 58.98
N VAL A 5 14.04 -13.68 58.47
CA VAL A 5 14.14 -13.02 57.16
C VAL A 5 14.49 -14.11 56.17
N ILE A 6 13.79 -14.16 55.03
CA ILE A 6 14.37 -14.28 53.69
C ILE A 6 13.27 -13.75 52.74
N ALA A 7 13.45 -12.49 52.35
CA ALA A 7 12.77 -11.90 51.21
C ALA A 7 13.53 -12.32 49.96
N THR A 8 12.97 -13.25 49.19
CA THR A 8 13.46 -13.56 47.85
C THR A 8 12.93 -12.50 46.90
N ALA A 9 13.77 -11.51 46.62
CA ALA A 9 13.62 -10.60 45.50
C ALA A 9 13.79 -11.40 44.20
N LEU A 10 12.69 -11.63 43.49
CA LEU A 10 12.73 -12.06 42.09
C LEU A 10 12.62 -10.81 41.21
N ALA A 11 13.73 -10.56 40.54
CA ALA A 11 13.98 -9.42 39.69
C ALA A 11 13.00 -9.33 38.51
N ALA A 12 12.62 -8.07 38.25
CA ALA A 12 12.29 -7.48 36.96
C ALA A 12 11.98 -8.47 35.82
N GLY A 13 10.69 -8.78 35.64
CA GLY A 13 10.18 -9.25 34.36
C GLY A 13 10.32 -8.10 33.34
N ALA A 14 11.39 -8.13 32.55
CA ALA A 14 11.53 -7.26 31.41
C ALA A 14 10.36 -7.51 30.45
N MET A 15 9.42 -6.57 30.40
CA MET A 15 8.54 -6.42 29.25
C MET A 15 9.44 -6.07 28.06
N ILE A 16 9.87 -7.08 27.32
CA ILE A 16 10.27 -6.86 25.94
C ILE A 16 8.96 -6.58 25.20
N ALA A 17 8.55 -5.31 25.21
CA ALA A 17 7.69 -4.79 24.18
C ALA A 17 8.46 -4.95 22.87
N ALA A 18 8.33 -6.12 22.25
CA ALA A 18 8.75 -6.28 20.87
C ALA A 18 8.01 -5.19 20.09
N PRO A 19 8.70 -4.37 19.28
CA PRO A 19 8.00 -3.52 18.34
C PRO A 19 7.22 -4.47 17.44
N VAL A 20 5.89 -4.55 17.61
CA VAL A 20 4.98 -5.05 16.57
C VAL A 20 4.94 -3.96 15.49
N SER A 21 6.09 -3.75 14.88
CA SER A 21 6.33 -2.84 13.78
C SER A 21 6.88 -3.73 12.68
N ALA A 22 6.15 -3.81 11.58
CA ALA A 22 6.59 -4.40 10.31
C ALA A 22 6.46 -5.93 10.10
N GLN A 23 5.50 -6.63 10.72
CA GLN A 23 5.15 -8.00 10.27
C GLN A 23 3.84 -8.12 9.48
N ASN A 24 3.01 -7.07 9.39
CA ASN A 24 1.73 -7.17 8.66
C ASN A 24 1.76 -6.60 7.22
N SER A 25 2.91 -6.10 6.75
CA SER A 25 3.07 -5.57 5.39
C SER A 25 3.50 -6.63 4.36
N ALA A 26 3.85 -7.84 4.81
CA ALA A 26 4.45 -8.87 3.97
C ALA A 26 3.41 -9.77 3.23
N SER A 27 2.11 -9.60 3.49
CA SER A 27 1.05 -10.45 2.92
C SER A 27 0.08 -9.74 1.96
N SER A 28 0.26 -8.45 1.66
CA SER A 28 -0.42 -7.76 0.56
C SER A 28 0.36 -7.98 -0.76
N GLY A 29 0.58 -9.27 -1.07
CA GLY A 29 1.67 -9.72 -1.94
C GLY A 29 1.48 -9.55 -3.44
N ALA A 30 0.55 -8.72 -3.91
CA ALA A 30 0.42 -8.45 -5.33
C ALA A 30 -0.35 -7.15 -5.59
N TYR A 31 0.41 -6.15 -5.96
CA TYR A 31 0.02 -4.81 -6.43
C TYR A 31 -1.14 -4.71 -7.45
N ALA A 32 -1.70 -5.82 -7.94
CA ALA A 32 -2.97 -5.86 -8.68
C ALA A 32 -3.61 -7.29 -8.70
N SER A 33 -3.54 -8.07 -7.62
CA SER A 33 -4.04 -9.46 -7.66
C SER A 33 -5.57 -9.55 -7.60
N SER A 34 -6.12 -10.15 -8.65
CA SER A 34 -7.48 -10.70 -8.81
C SER A 34 -8.66 -9.74 -8.94
N ALA A 35 -8.85 -8.73 -8.09
CA ALA A 35 -10.04 -7.87 -8.17
C ALA A 35 -10.04 -6.99 -9.42
N LEU A 36 -8.89 -6.39 -9.75
CA LEU A 36 -8.70 -5.65 -11.00
C LEU A 36 -8.77 -6.56 -12.24
N GLN A 37 -8.39 -7.84 -12.11
CA GLN A 37 -8.43 -8.79 -13.23
C GLN A 37 -9.84 -9.29 -13.53
N ARG A 38 -10.73 -9.37 -12.54
CA ARG A 38 -12.12 -9.84 -12.73
C ARG A 38 -13.07 -8.80 -13.34
N GLY A 39 -12.58 -7.60 -13.69
CA GLY A 39 -13.39 -6.56 -14.36
C GLY A 39 -14.37 -5.82 -13.45
N ASP A 40 -14.51 -6.22 -12.19
CA ASP A 40 -15.37 -5.54 -11.21
C ASP A 40 -14.63 -4.37 -10.55
N LEU A 41 -14.51 -3.27 -11.29
CA LEU A 41 -13.82 -2.05 -10.86
C LEU A 41 -14.56 -1.33 -9.72
N VAL A 42 -15.89 -1.51 -9.61
CA VAL A 42 -16.71 -0.87 -8.57
C VAL A 42 -16.45 -1.51 -7.21
N GLN A 43 -16.50 -2.84 -7.13
CA GLN A 43 -16.18 -3.54 -5.87
C GLN A 43 -14.72 -3.33 -5.47
N ALA A 44 -13.81 -3.29 -6.46
CA ALA A 44 -12.40 -2.98 -6.21
C ALA A 44 -12.23 -1.58 -5.58
N GLU A 45 -12.87 -0.54 -6.14
CA GLU A 45 -12.83 0.81 -5.58
C GLU A 45 -13.36 0.85 -4.15
N MET A 46 -14.50 0.23 -3.88
CA MET A 46 -15.11 0.22 -2.55
C MET A 46 -14.18 -0.43 -1.51
N ALA A 47 -13.59 -1.58 -1.85
CA ALA A 47 -12.67 -2.28 -0.97
C ALA A 47 -11.39 -1.47 -0.71
N LEU A 48 -10.82 -0.88 -1.76
CA LEU A 48 -9.60 -0.06 -1.67
C LEU A 48 -9.83 1.24 -0.89
N GLU A 49 -10.98 1.91 -1.06
CA GLU A 49 -11.34 3.08 -0.27
C GLU A 49 -11.54 2.74 1.21
N ALA A 50 -12.11 1.57 1.53
CA ALA A 50 -12.18 1.10 2.91
C ALA A 50 -10.77 0.88 3.50
N GLN A 51 -9.85 0.28 2.74
CA GLN A 51 -8.46 0.10 3.18
C GLN A 51 -7.73 1.44 3.33
N ARG A 52 -7.95 2.39 2.42
CA ARG A 52 -7.37 3.74 2.48
C ARG A 52 -7.85 4.50 3.72
N ARG A 53 -9.11 4.35 4.13
CA ARG A 53 -9.61 4.97 5.37
C ARG A 53 -8.89 4.44 6.61
N ALA A 54 -8.53 3.15 6.62
CA ALA A 54 -7.78 2.54 7.71
C ALA A 54 -6.28 2.89 7.67
N SER A 55 -5.71 3.10 6.49
CA SER A 55 -4.30 3.47 6.31
C SER A 55 -4.13 4.35 5.07
N PRO A 56 -4.19 5.68 5.25
CA PRO A 56 -4.29 6.63 4.13
C PRO A 56 -3.13 6.62 3.14
N ASP A 57 -1.94 6.21 3.59
CA ASP A 57 -0.68 6.40 2.89
C ASP A 57 -0.01 5.09 2.48
N MET A 58 -0.74 3.97 2.43
CA MET A 58 -0.19 2.73 1.88
C MET A 58 0.02 2.85 0.36
N PRO A 59 1.27 2.81 -0.15
CA PRO A 59 1.55 3.01 -1.57
C PRO A 59 0.83 1.99 -2.45
N GLU A 60 0.67 0.74 -1.99
CA GLU A 60 -0.09 -0.29 -2.68
C GLU A 60 -1.56 0.06 -2.90
N VAL A 61 -2.21 0.63 -1.89
CA VAL A 61 -3.63 1.02 -1.99
C VAL A 61 -3.77 2.19 -2.95
N LEU A 62 -2.88 3.17 -2.85
CA LEU A 62 -2.88 4.34 -3.72
C LEU A 62 -2.68 3.95 -5.18
N LEU A 63 -1.72 3.08 -5.45
CA LEU A 63 -1.40 2.64 -6.81
C LEU A 63 -2.52 1.77 -7.42
N ASN A 64 -3.16 0.93 -6.61
CA ASN A 64 -4.35 0.20 -7.02
C ASN A 64 -5.54 1.13 -7.33
N LEU A 65 -5.82 2.11 -6.46
CA LEU A 65 -6.85 3.12 -6.71
C LEU A 65 -6.54 3.93 -7.97
N ALA A 66 -5.28 4.31 -8.17
CA ALA A 66 -4.84 5.00 -9.39
C ALA A 66 -5.15 4.18 -10.64
N THR A 67 -4.90 2.86 -10.58
CA THR A 67 -5.24 1.93 -11.68
C THR A 67 -6.75 1.84 -11.90
N VAL A 68 -7.56 1.76 -10.84
CA VAL A 68 -9.03 1.79 -10.95
C VAL A 68 -9.50 3.08 -11.62
N PHE A 69 -9.01 4.23 -11.14
CA PHE A 69 -9.39 5.53 -11.67
C PHE A 69 -9.00 5.68 -13.15
N ALA A 70 -7.78 5.30 -13.54
CA ALA A 70 -7.34 5.31 -14.93
C ALA A 70 -8.23 4.44 -15.83
N ARG A 71 -8.57 3.21 -15.38
CA ARG A 71 -9.43 2.29 -16.16
C ARG A 71 -10.89 2.72 -16.24
N THR A 72 -11.30 3.69 -15.44
CA THR A 72 -12.65 4.26 -15.42
C THR A 72 -12.67 5.70 -15.95
N ASN A 73 -11.64 6.12 -16.70
CA ASN A 73 -11.48 7.46 -17.28
C ASN A 73 -11.56 8.60 -16.25
N ARG A 74 -11.13 8.35 -15.02
CA ARG A 74 -11.06 9.33 -13.91
C ARG A 74 -9.62 9.79 -13.71
N ASP A 75 -9.00 10.25 -14.78
CA ASP A 75 -7.55 10.46 -14.86
C ASP A 75 -7.04 11.47 -13.83
N ALA A 76 -7.78 12.54 -13.56
CA ALA A 76 -7.43 13.50 -12.51
C ALA A 76 -7.26 12.84 -11.12
N ARG A 77 -8.13 11.87 -10.77
CA ARG A 77 -8.01 11.12 -9.52
C ARG A 77 -6.86 10.12 -9.57
N ALA A 78 -6.61 9.51 -10.73
CA ALA A 78 -5.47 8.62 -10.93
C ALA A 78 -4.14 9.38 -10.72
N VAL A 79 -4.02 10.56 -11.33
CA VAL A 79 -2.86 11.45 -11.18
C VAL A 79 -2.63 11.83 -9.72
N ASP A 80 -3.69 12.18 -8.99
CA ASP A 80 -3.57 12.50 -7.56
C ASP A 80 -2.99 11.33 -6.77
N MET A 81 -3.51 10.11 -6.97
CA MET A 81 -3.00 8.92 -6.29
C MET A 81 -1.54 8.62 -6.63
N TYR A 82 -1.15 8.71 -7.91
CA TYR A 82 0.25 8.52 -8.32
C TYR A 82 1.18 9.58 -7.71
N ARG A 83 0.75 10.83 -7.65
CA ARG A 83 1.55 11.91 -7.03
C ARG A 83 1.72 11.70 -5.53
N ARG A 84 0.68 11.22 -4.83
CA ARG A 84 0.77 10.89 -3.41
C ARG A 84 1.81 9.78 -3.15
N VAL A 85 1.91 8.78 -4.02
CA VAL A 85 2.95 7.74 -3.93
C VAL A 85 4.34 8.33 -4.15
N LEU A 86 4.50 9.25 -5.10
CA LEU A 86 5.77 9.92 -5.37
C LEU A 86 6.21 10.86 -4.23
N ALA A 87 5.29 11.30 -3.37
CA ALA A 87 5.58 12.10 -2.18
C ALA A 87 5.95 11.27 -0.94
N GLN A 88 5.91 9.94 -1.04
CA GLN A 88 6.24 9.00 0.02
C GLN A 88 7.62 8.36 -0.21
N ASP A 89 8.11 7.61 0.78
CA ASP A 89 9.30 6.79 0.62
C ASP A 89 9.14 5.80 -0.55
N ASN A 90 10.22 5.64 -1.32
CA ASN A 90 10.26 4.64 -2.37
C ASN A 90 10.39 3.25 -1.74
N VAL A 91 9.46 2.36 -2.05
CA VAL A 91 9.43 1.01 -1.47
C VAL A 91 9.38 -0.04 -2.58
N SER A 92 10.10 -1.14 -2.39
CA SER A 92 10.06 -2.27 -3.32
C SER A 92 8.80 -3.12 -3.08
N MET A 93 8.11 -3.44 -4.17
CA MET A 93 6.81 -4.10 -4.15
C MET A 93 6.82 -5.34 -5.03
N LYS A 94 6.22 -6.43 -4.54
CA LYS A 94 6.01 -7.63 -5.35
C LYS A 94 4.73 -7.49 -6.16
N LEU A 95 4.84 -7.65 -7.47
CA LEU A 95 3.75 -7.61 -8.43
C LEU A 95 3.08 -8.99 -8.53
N ALA A 96 1.85 -9.01 -9.05
CA ALA A 96 1.09 -10.24 -9.27
C ALA A 96 1.80 -11.25 -10.20
N ASN A 97 2.66 -10.77 -11.11
CA ASN A 97 3.45 -11.60 -12.01
C ASN A 97 4.80 -12.06 -11.41
N GLY A 98 5.00 -11.89 -10.09
CA GLY A 98 6.22 -12.30 -9.39
C GLY A 98 7.41 -11.34 -9.54
N ARG A 99 7.32 -10.31 -10.38
CA ARG A 99 8.37 -9.29 -10.48
C ARG A 99 8.38 -8.38 -9.26
N THR A 100 9.54 -7.86 -8.91
CA THR A 100 9.67 -6.79 -7.92
C THR A 100 9.90 -5.47 -8.64
N MET A 101 9.15 -4.44 -8.27
CA MET A 101 9.31 -3.08 -8.78
C MET A 101 9.10 -2.06 -7.67
N ASP A 102 9.74 -0.92 -7.83
CA ASP A 102 9.65 0.20 -6.91
C ASP A 102 8.33 0.95 -7.05
N SER A 103 7.76 1.40 -5.93
CA SER A 103 6.51 2.17 -5.88
C SER A 103 6.58 3.43 -6.75
N HIS A 104 7.71 4.15 -6.73
CA HIS A 104 7.91 5.33 -7.58
C HIS A 104 7.99 4.97 -9.06
N ALA A 105 8.63 3.86 -9.41
CA ALA A 105 8.71 3.41 -10.80
C ALA A 105 7.32 3.07 -11.34
N LEU A 106 6.50 2.39 -10.53
CA LEU A 106 5.12 2.06 -10.87
C LEU A 106 4.26 3.32 -11.03
N ALA A 107 4.39 4.30 -10.13
CA ALA A 107 3.68 5.58 -10.25
C ALA A 107 4.04 6.34 -11.53
N ARG A 108 5.33 6.41 -11.89
CA ARG A 108 5.80 7.07 -13.12
C ARG A 108 5.29 6.39 -14.38
N ILE A 109 5.28 5.05 -14.40
CA ILE A 109 4.71 4.28 -15.52
C ILE A 109 3.22 4.60 -15.70
N GLY A 110 2.46 4.66 -14.61
CA GLY A 110 1.05 5.04 -14.62
C GLY A 110 0.82 6.44 -15.17
N LEU A 111 1.57 7.43 -14.68
CA LEU A 111 1.51 8.81 -15.19
C LEU A 111 1.87 8.93 -16.68
N ALA A 112 2.93 8.24 -17.12
CA ALA A 112 3.32 8.24 -18.52
C ALA A 112 2.23 7.64 -19.43
N SER A 113 1.54 6.60 -18.94
CA SER A 113 0.44 5.95 -19.66
C SER A 113 -0.78 6.87 -19.82
N LEU A 114 -1.10 7.66 -18.80
CA LEU A 114 -2.18 8.67 -18.87
C LEU A 114 -1.85 9.76 -19.89
N ASN A 115 -0.63 10.32 -19.83
CA ASN A 115 -0.22 11.37 -20.78
C ASN A 115 -0.27 10.88 -22.24
N ALA A 116 0.13 9.64 -22.50
CA ALA A 116 0.06 9.06 -23.84
C ALA A 116 -1.39 8.89 -24.33
N ALA A 117 -2.32 8.53 -23.44
CA ALA A 117 -3.74 8.41 -23.76
C ALA A 117 -4.37 9.78 -24.08
N GLU A 118 -4.01 10.83 -23.33
CA GLU A 118 -4.47 12.20 -23.60
C GLU A 118 -4.00 12.70 -24.97
N LEU A 119 -2.72 12.53 -25.31
CA LEU A 119 -2.17 12.91 -26.61
C LEU A 119 -2.88 12.21 -27.77
N THR A 120 -3.19 10.93 -27.61
CA THR A 120 -3.92 10.15 -28.62
C THR A 120 -5.34 10.70 -28.83
N THR A 121 -6.01 11.11 -27.76
CA THR A 121 -7.38 11.65 -27.82
C THR A 121 -7.42 13.04 -28.44
N ALA A 122 -6.43 13.90 -28.15
CA ALA A 122 -6.34 15.24 -28.72
C ALA A 122 -5.97 15.27 -30.22
N SER A 123 -5.42 14.17 -30.74
CA SER A 123 -5.05 14.03 -32.16
C SER A 123 -6.18 13.55 -33.09
N ARG A 124 -7.39 13.33 -32.56
CA ARG A 124 -8.60 12.95 -33.32
C ARG A 124 -9.53 14.14 -33.48
#